data_AF-A0A350XT13-F1
#
_entry.id   AF-A0A350XT13-F1
#
_cell.length_a   1.000
_cell.length_b   1.000
_cell.length_c   1.000
_cell.angle_alpha   90.00
_cell.angle_beta   90.00
_cell.angle_gamma   90.00
#
_symmetry.space_group_name_H-M   'P 1'
#
loop_
_entity.id
_entity.type
_entity.pdbx_description
1 polymer ?
#
loop_
_entity_poly.entity_id
_entity_poly.type
_entity_poly.pdbx_seq_one_letter_code
_entity_poly.pdbx_strand_id
1 'polypeptide(L)'
;GNFATKLLLKRDVGITRLRGQAYPWWRRHLVPTFHPAAALRGGDRVLEEMRKDFALVSRLLSAPPPAPEVSAPGAADHEQLGLFG
;
A
#
# COMPACT_ATOMS: atom_id res chain seq x y z
N GLY A 1 -5.60 -4.01 -5.18
CA GLY A 1 -6.77 -4.92 -5.01
C GLY A 1 -6.88 -5.38 -3.55
N ASN A 2 -8.06 -5.80 -3.09
CA ASN A 2 -8.33 -6.05 -1.66
C ASN A 2 -7.34 -7.01 -0.99
N PHE A 3 -7.02 -8.14 -1.65
CA PHE A 3 -6.06 -9.12 -1.13
C PHE A 3 -4.70 -8.51 -0.82
N ALA A 4 -4.07 -7.85 -1.81
CA ALA A 4 -2.76 -7.21 -1.63
C ALA A 4 -2.78 -6.15 -0.53
N THR A 5 -3.85 -5.35 -0.45
CA THR A 5 -4.00 -4.32 0.58
C THR A 5 -4.08 -4.92 1.98
N LYS A 6 -4.86 -5.99 2.17
CA LYS A 6 -4.96 -6.68 3.47
C LYS A 6 -3.65 -7.34 3.85
N LEU A 7 -3.00 -8.02 2.91
CA LEU A 7 -1.74 -8.73 3.12
C LEU A 7 -0.62 -7.77 3.54
N LEU A 8 -0.47 -6.65 2.83
CA LEU A 8 0.58 -5.68 3.12
C LEU A 8 0.24 -4.90 4.39
N LEU A 9 -0.90 -4.20 4.44
CA LEU A 9 -1.23 -3.34 5.59
C LEU A 9 -1.63 -4.09 6.87
N LYS A 10 -1.73 -5.44 6.83
CA LYS A 10 -2.21 -6.30 7.93
C LYS A 10 -3.52 -5.78 8.55
N ARG A 11 -4.42 -5.29 7.70
CA ARG A 11 -5.70 -4.67 8.09
C ARG A 11 -6.84 -5.49 7.49
N ASP A 12 -7.89 -5.74 8.27
CA ASP A 12 -9.07 -6.47 7.78
C ASP A 12 -10.12 -5.56 7.11
N VAL A 13 -9.81 -4.27 6.96
CA VAL A 13 -10.68 -3.28 6.33
C VAL A 13 -10.69 -3.48 4.80
N GLY A 14 -11.87 -3.37 4.19
CA GLY A 14 -12.03 -3.47 2.75
C GLY A 14 -11.35 -2.33 1.98
N ILE A 15 -10.91 -2.63 0.75
CA ILE A 15 -10.15 -1.69 -0.08
C ILE A 15 -10.88 -0.36 -0.36
N THR A 16 -12.20 -0.35 -0.40
CA THR A 16 -13.00 0.86 -0.63
C THR A 16 -12.76 1.94 0.42
N ARG A 17 -12.38 1.58 1.65
CA ARG A 17 -12.03 2.55 2.72
C ARG A 17 -10.55 2.92 2.76
N LEU A 18 -9.68 2.07 2.22
CA LEU A 18 -8.22 2.22 2.29
C LEU A 18 -7.63 2.90 1.05
N ARG A 19 -8.36 2.90 -0.07
CA ARG A 19 -7.95 3.56 -1.30
C ARG A 19 -7.99 5.09 -1.20
N GLY A 20 -7.29 5.77 -2.10
CA GLY A 20 -7.20 7.23 -2.12
C GLY A 20 -6.29 7.83 -1.03
N GLN A 21 -5.51 7.01 -0.33
CA GLN A 21 -4.56 7.45 0.69
C GLN A 21 -3.19 6.80 0.47
N ALA A 22 -2.13 7.49 0.90
CA ALA A 22 -0.78 6.94 0.96
C ALA A 22 -0.50 6.43 2.36
N TYR A 23 0.07 5.23 2.47
CA TYR A 23 0.55 4.68 3.73
C TYR A 23 2.07 4.59 3.70
N PRO A 24 2.77 4.97 4.79
CA PRO A 24 4.19 4.68 4.90
C PRO A 24 4.39 3.16 4.92
N TRP A 25 5.33 2.68 4.10
CA TRP A 25 5.67 1.27 3.95
C TRP A 25 7.18 1.11 3.86
N TRP A 26 7.81 0.88 5.01
CA TRP A 26 9.28 0.82 5.09
C TRP A 26 9.89 2.12 4.54
N ARG A 27 10.74 2.04 3.52
CA ARG A 27 11.36 3.19 2.83
C ARG A 27 10.56 3.67 1.60
N ARG A 28 9.28 3.33 1.52
CA ARG A 28 8.40 3.59 0.37
C ARG A 28 7.02 4.03 0.84
N HIS A 29 6.19 4.43 -0.12
CA HIS A 29 4.76 4.65 0.10
C HIS A 29 3.95 3.56 -0.59
N LEU A 30 2.92 3.08 0.10
CA LEU A 30 1.94 2.15 -0.44
C LEU A 30 0.63 2.90 -0.72
N VAL A 31 0.15 2.85 -1.96
CA VAL A 31 -1.13 3.44 -2.37
C VAL A 31 -2.08 2.31 -2.78
N PRO A 32 -3.10 1.97 -1.97
CA PRO A 32 -4.09 0.97 -2.33
C PRO A 32 -4.99 1.46 -3.47
N THR A 33 -5.19 0.60 -4.48
CA THR A 33 -6.14 0.84 -5.57
C THR A 33 -6.93 -0.42 -5.92
N PHE A 34 -8.05 -0.29 -6.65
CA PHE A 34 -8.87 -1.44 -7.05
C PHE A 34 -8.10 -2.43 -7.93
N HIS A 35 -8.57 -3.68 -7.95
CA HIS A 35 -8.03 -4.67 -8.88
C HIS A 35 -8.52 -4.34 -10.31
N PRO A 36 -7.71 -4.51 -11.36
CA PRO A 36 -8.14 -4.22 -12.74
C PRO A 36 -9.43 -4.90 -13.17
N ALA A 37 -9.67 -6.13 -12.69
CA ALA A 37 -10.93 -6.85 -12.92
C ALA A 37 -12.18 -6.10 -12.39
N ALA A 38 -12.03 -5.24 -11.37
CA ALA A 38 -13.11 -4.40 -10.87
C ALA A 38 -13.42 -3.23 -11.83
N ALA A 39 -12.43 -2.72 -12.57
CA ALA A 39 -12.67 -1.71 -13.60
C ALA A 39 -13.51 -2.29 -14.76
N LEU A 40 -13.19 -3.52 -15.18
CA LEU A 40 -13.92 -4.21 -16.25
C LEU A 40 -15.39 -4.48 -15.90
N ARG A 41 -15.70 -4.70 -14.61
CA ARG A 41 -17.06 -4.98 -14.14
C ARG A 41 -17.82 -3.76 -13.63
N GLY A 42 -17.11 -2.79 -13.06
CA GLY A 42 -17.67 -1.62 -12.38
C GLY A 42 -17.77 -0.37 -13.23
N GLY A 43 -17.31 -0.42 -14.48
CA GLY A 43 -17.45 0.66 -15.46
C GLY A 43 -16.71 1.95 -15.07
N ASP A 44 -17.19 3.07 -15.62
CA ASP A 44 -16.50 4.37 -15.59
C ASP A 44 -16.24 4.90 -14.18
N ARG A 45 -17.16 4.65 -13.24
CA ARG A 45 -16.99 5.10 -11.86
C ARG A 45 -15.75 4.50 -11.21
N VAL A 46 -15.51 3.19 -11.38
CA VAL A 46 -14.35 2.51 -10.81
C VAL A 46 -13.07 2.97 -11.50
N LEU A 47 -13.13 3.22 -12.81
CA LEU A 47 -12.00 3.79 -13.56
C LEU A 47 -11.64 5.20 -13.08
N GLU A 48 -12.61 6.09 -12.90
CA GLU A 48 -12.38 7.44 -12.35
C GLU A 48 -11.78 7.38 -10.95
N GLU A 49 -12.29 6.48 -10.12
CA GLU A 49 -11.75 6.22 -8.81
C GLU A 49 -10.28 5.76 -8.90
N MET A 50 -9.94 4.81 -9.77
CA MET A 50 -8.56 4.39 -9.99
C MET A 50 -7.67 5.51 -10.52
N ARG A 51 -8.15 6.34 -11.44
CA ARG A 51 -7.42 7.52 -11.96
C ARG A 51 -7.00 8.45 -10.82
N LYS A 52 -7.88 8.69 -9.84
CA LYS A 52 -7.55 9.50 -8.65
C LYS A 52 -6.42 8.87 -7.82
N ASP A 53 -6.41 7.55 -7.65
CA ASP A 53 -5.32 6.86 -6.94
C ASP A 53 -3.98 7.03 -7.68
N PHE A 54 -3.97 6.90 -9.01
CA PHE A 54 -2.76 7.09 -9.81
C PHE A 54 -2.28 8.54 -9.83
N ALA A 55 -3.20 9.52 -9.80
CA ALA A 55 -2.82 10.92 -9.64
C ALA A 55 -2.11 11.16 -8.29
N LEU A 56 -2.55 10.48 -7.22
CA LEU A 56 -1.87 10.52 -5.93
C LEU A 56 -0.47 9.89 -6.03
N VAL A 57 -0.32 8.74 -6.69
CA VAL A 57 1.00 8.12 -6.95
C VAL A 57 1.91 9.09 -7.71
N SER A 58 1.41 9.73 -8.77
CA SER A 58 2.20 10.72 -9.54
C SER A 58 2.69 11.86 -8.65
N ARG A 59 1.84 12.39 -7.77
CA ARG A 59 2.23 13.45 -6.83
C ARG A 59 3.33 13.00 -5.87
N LEU A 60 3.24 11.76 -5.35
CA LEU A 60 4.27 11.19 -4.48
C LEU A 60 5.60 10.99 -5.20
N LEU A 61 5.58 10.61 -6.49
CA LEU A 61 6.78 10.43 -7.30
C LEU A 61 7.43 11.77 -7.69
N SER A 62 6.62 12.81 -7.89
CA SER A 62 7.10 14.16 -8.20
C SER A 62 7.56 14.94 -6.96
N ALA A 63 7.17 14.51 -5.76
CA ALA A 63 7.64 15.11 -4.53
C ALA A 63 9.15 14.83 -4.36
N PRO A 64 9.94 15.80 -3.87
CA PRO A 64 11.32 15.54 -3.50
C PRO A 64 11.36 14.38 -2.49
N PRO A 65 12.36 13.48 -2.57
CA PRO A 65 12.42 12.33 -1.70
C PRO A 65 12.36 12.81 -0.25
N PRO A 66 11.56 12.17 0.61
CA PRO A 66 11.55 12.52 2.02
C PRO A 66 12.98 12.44 2.52
N ALA A 67 13.41 13.45 3.29
CA ALA A 67 14.70 13.42 3.97
C ALA A 67 14.81 12.06 4.69
N PRO A 68 15.99 11.39 4.67
CA PRO A 68 16.11 10.08 5.28
C PRO A 68 15.73 10.17 6.76
N GLU A 69 14.54 9.68 7.10
CA GLU A 69 14.19 9.41 8.48
C GLU A 69 15.11 8.28 8.93
N VAL A 70 16.09 8.63 9.76
CA VAL A 70 16.95 7.69 10.47
C VAL A 70 16.05 6.88 11.39
N SER A 71 15.52 5.77 10.88
CA SER A 71 14.91 4.74 11.72
C SER A 71 16.05 4.01 12.45
N ALA A 72 16.03 4.12 13.78
CA ALA A 72 16.95 3.45 14.68
C ALA A 72 17.03 1.92 14.43
N PRO A 73 18.16 1.26 14.71
CA PRO A 73 18.24 -0.19 14.66
C PRO A 73 17.48 -0.76 15.86
N GLY A 74 16.36 -1.45 15.63
CA GLY A 74 15.62 -2.05 16.73
C GLY A 74 14.23 -2.56 16.37
N ALA A 75 14.16 -3.62 15.56
CA ALA A 75 13.11 -4.63 15.63
C ALA A 75 13.57 -5.87 14.83
N ALA A 76 14.57 -6.60 15.37
CA ALA A 76 14.42 -8.05 15.40
C ALA A 76 13.17 -8.32 16.26
N ASP A 77 12.25 -9.22 15.93
CA ASP A 77 12.52 -10.65 15.82
C ASP A 77 11.64 -11.28 14.74
N HIS A 78 12.29 -11.88 13.73
CA HIS A 78 11.71 -13.01 13.03
C HIS A 78 12.27 -14.24 13.73
N GLU A 79 11.47 -14.83 14.63
CA GLU A 79 11.80 -16.10 15.28
C GLU A 79 12.06 -17.17 14.22
N GLN A 80 13.34 -17.37 13.93
CA GLN A 80 13.85 -18.39 13.02
C GLN A 80 14.70 -19.37 13.85
N LEU A 81 14.12 -20.56 14.06
CA LEU A 81 14.78 -21.86 14.29
C LEU A 81 15.36 -22.16 15.68
N GLY A 82 14.52 -22.75 16.54
CA GLY A 82 14.94 -23.64 17.63
C GLY A 82 14.59 -25.11 17.36
N LEU A 83 15.00 -25.68 16.22
CA LEU A 83 14.63 -27.05 15.83
C LEU A 83 15.79 -28.06 15.78
N PHE A 84 16.89 -27.84 16.51
CA PHE A 84 17.87 -28.90 16.75
C PHE A 84 18.46 -28.75 18.15
N GLY A 85 17.84 -29.45 19.10
CA GLY A 85 18.38 -29.80 20.42
C GLY A 85 18.13 -31.28 20.64
#